data_AF-A0A520GX70-F1
#
_entry.id   AF-A0A520GX70-F1
#
_cell.length_a   1.000
_cell.length_b   1.000
_cell.length_c   1.000
_cell.angle_alpha   90.00
_cell.angle_beta   90.00
_cell.angle_gamma   90.00
#
_symmetry.space_group_name_H-M   'P 1'
#
loop_
_entity.id
_entity.type
_entity.pdbx_description
1 polymer ?
#
loop_
_entity_poly.entity_id
_entity_poly.type
_entity_poly.pdbx_seq_one_letter_code
_entity_poly.pdbx_strand_id
1 'polypeptide(L)'
;MTMFEMLVAHERRRQRRGLWRASGYAAIVAIASVVLLGLSGWFITAAAVAGLAGTAAALGFNYMLPSAGIRLLAILRTAGRYGERLAAHDAAFGALARIRPALFLGLARGPAEQALALTQGQATARIVQDVAVIEAQFVRLSAVPGTIAAVASGMLLCALGGWAPALAVLLCVAALLGTADWLARRLDAPGRDVQRASGALKDAFASVADAAADLRCYGVEAQAMAAVDTCSLRLAEAQRAQAGVAGWFELAQATALGVAGVAALLLAAPAGGPLAALCALAAVMTIDGASPVLR
;
A
#
# COMPACT_ATOMS: atom_id res chain seq x y z
N MET A 1 -10.22 1.26 26.71
CA MET A 1 -10.77 0.61 25.50
C MET A 1 -12.08 1.27 25.14
N THR A 2 -12.11 2.01 24.03
CA THR A 2 -13.30 2.77 23.61
C THR A 2 -14.32 1.85 22.93
N MET A 3 -15.60 2.23 22.94
CA MET A 3 -16.69 1.47 22.29
C MET A 3 -16.44 1.18 20.80
N PHE A 4 -15.65 2.05 20.14
CA PHE A 4 -15.17 1.90 18.77
C PHE A 4 -14.18 0.74 18.61
N GLU A 5 -13.23 0.56 19.54
CA GLU A 5 -12.27 -0.56 19.53
C GLU A 5 -12.95 -1.92 19.69
N MET A 6 -14.02 -2.00 20.51
CA MET A 6 -14.82 -3.23 20.64
C MET A 6 -15.63 -3.55 19.38
N LEU A 7 -16.19 -2.54 18.72
CA LEU A 7 -16.91 -2.69 17.45
C LEU A 7 -15.99 -3.17 16.31
N VAL A 8 -14.80 -2.57 16.20
CA VAL A 8 -13.77 -2.98 15.24
C VAL A 8 -13.28 -4.40 15.53
N ALA A 9 -13.06 -4.76 16.80
CA ALA A 9 -12.64 -6.11 17.19
C ALA A 9 -13.71 -7.18 16.90
N HIS A 10 -14.99 -6.84 17.06
CA HIS A 10 -16.11 -7.75 16.80
C HIS A 10 -16.33 -7.98 15.30
N GLU A 11 -16.26 -6.93 14.49
CA GLU A 11 -16.31 -7.02 13.02
C GLU A 11 -15.11 -7.78 12.45
N ARG A 12 -13.90 -7.55 12.99
CA ARG A 12 -12.67 -8.27 12.59
C ARG A 12 -12.79 -9.79 12.77
N ARG A 13 -13.47 -10.26 13.82
CA ARG A 13 -13.71 -11.71 14.04
C ARG A 13 -14.70 -12.30 13.04
N ARG A 14 -15.73 -11.54 12.66
CA ARG A 14 -16.77 -11.98 11.70
C ARG A 14 -16.26 -12.00 10.25
N GLN A 15 -15.39 -11.05 9.89
CA GLN A 15 -14.80 -10.98 8.55
C GLN A 15 -13.52 -11.83 8.36
N ARG A 16 -13.08 -12.61 9.37
CA ARG A 16 -11.90 -13.50 9.25
C ARG A 16 -11.92 -14.36 7.99
N ARG A 17 -13.08 -14.90 7.59
CA ARG A 17 -13.20 -15.74 6.39
C ARG A 17 -12.94 -14.96 5.09
N GLY A 18 -13.41 -13.72 4.98
CA GLY A 18 -13.14 -12.84 3.84
C GLY A 18 -11.67 -12.40 3.81
N LEU A 19 -11.13 -12.03 4.97
CA LEU A 19 -9.71 -11.71 5.14
C LEU A 19 -8.78 -12.87 4.77
N TRP A 20 -9.11 -14.10 5.15
CA TRP A 20 -8.34 -15.29 4.77
C TRP A 20 -8.36 -15.56 3.27
N ARG A 21 -9.50 -15.34 2.60
CA ARG A 21 -9.59 -15.47 1.14
C ARG A 21 -8.75 -14.39 0.44
N ALA A 22 -8.90 -13.13 0.83
CA ALA A 22 -8.11 -12.02 0.30
C ALA A 22 -6.61 -12.24 0.52
N SER A 23 -6.23 -12.71 1.71
CA SER A 23 -4.84 -13.07 2.06
C SER A 23 -4.28 -14.17 1.16
N GLY A 24 -5.08 -15.20 0.88
CA GLY A 24 -4.69 -16.28 -0.03
C GLY A 24 -4.46 -15.78 -1.45
N TYR A 25 -5.35 -14.92 -1.97
CA TYR A 25 -5.18 -14.31 -3.28
C TYR A 25 -3.95 -13.39 -3.34
N ALA A 26 -3.73 -12.57 -2.32
CA ALA A 26 -2.54 -11.71 -2.22
C ALA A 26 -1.24 -12.52 -2.23
N ALA A 27 -1.20 -13.66 -1.53
CA ALA A 27 -0.05 -14.57 -1.53
C ALA A 27 0.18 -15.18 -2.93
N ILE A 28 -0.88 -15.64 -3.60
CA ILE A 28 -0.79 -16.18 -4.97
C ILE A 28 -0.25 -15.11 -5.93
N VAL A 29 -0.76 -13.88 -5.84
CA VAL A 29 -0.33 -12.75 -6.67
C VAL A 29 1.15 -12.45 -6.43
N ALA A 30 1.58 -12.41 -5.17
CA ALA A 30 2.96 -12.15 -4.80
C ALA A 30 3.92 -13.22 -5.34
N ILE A 31 3.60 -14.50 -5.12
CA ILE A 31 4.38 -15.64 -5.64
C ILE A 31 4.44 -15.58 -7.17
N ALA A 32 3.29 -15.44 -7.83
CA ALA A 32 3.22 -15.40 -9.29
C ALA A 32 4.03 -14.22 -9.85
N SER A 33 4.00 -13.07 -9.18
CA SER A 33 4.74 -11.87 -9.58
C SER A 33 6.26 -12.06 -9.48
N VAL A 34 6.75 -12.56 -8.33
CA VAL A 34 8.18 -12.77 -8.08
C VAL A 34 8.74 -13.86 -9.00
N VAL A 35 8.03 -14.99 -9.11
CA VAL A 35 8.44 -16.10 -9.99
C VAL A 35 8.41 -15.67 -11.45
N LEU A 36 7.39 -14.93 -11.90
CA LEU A 36 7.32 -14.45 -13.27
C LEU A 36 8.51 -13.56 -13.61
N LEU A 37 8.84 -12.57 -12.76
CA LEU A 37 9.92 -11.65 -13.05
C LEU A 37 11.30 -12.34 -13.01
N GLY A 38 11.53 -13.21 -12.01
CA GLY A 38 12.76 -14.02 -11.94
C GLY A 38 12.92 -14.97 -13.13
N LEU A 39 11.88 -15.72 -13.48
CA LEU A 39 11.88 -16.63 -14.62
C LEU A 39 12.09 -15.88 -15.95
N SER A 40 11.55 -14.66 -16.07
CA SER A 40 11.76 -13.81 -17.25
C SER A 40 13.22 -13.40 -17.39
N GLY A 41 13.87 -13.01 -16.28
CA GLY A 41 15.30 -12.68 -16.26
C GLY A 41 16.18 -13.84 -16.69
N TRP A 42 15.92 -15.03 -16.13
CA TRP A 42 16.58 -16.26 -16.53
C TRP A 42 16.37 -16.57 -18.02
N PHE A 43 15.13 -16.49 -18.50
CA PHE A 43 14.79 -16.84 -19.88
C PHE A 43 15.48 -15.94 -20.90
N ILE A 44 15.45 -14.62 -20.69
CA ILE A 44 16.06 -13.64 -21.61
C ILE A 44 17.58 -13.87 -21.70
N THR A 45 18.22 -14.03 -20.55
CA THR A 45 19.69 -14.22 -20.49
C THR A 45 20.11 -15.60 -20.96
N ALA A 46 19.36 -16.66 -20.66
CA ALA A 46 19.61 -18.00 -21.18
C ALA A 46 19.46 -18.04 -22.72
N ALA A 47 18.44 -17.38 -23.26
CA ALA A 47 18.25 -17.26 -24.71
C ALA A 47 19.40 -16.49 -25.37
N ALA A 48 19.86 -15.39 -24.74
CA ALA A 48 21.01 -14.64 -25.22
C ALA A 48 22.29 -15.49 -25.23
N VAL A 49 22.57 -16.22 -24.15
CA VAL A 49 23.73 -17.13 -24.07
C VAL A 49 23.64 -18.24 -25.10
N ALA A 50 22.47 -18.86 -25.29
CA ALA A 50 22.26 -19.89 -26.30
C ALA A 50 22.46 -19.37 -27.73
N GLY A 51 22.03 -18.15 -28.02
CA GLY A 51 22.27 -17.49 -29.31
C GLY A 51 23.76 -17.21 -29.57
N LEU A 52 24.49 -16.78 -28.54
CA LEU A 52 25.95 -16.55 -28.63
C LEU A 52 26.75 -17.85 -28.73
N ALA A 53 26.24 -18.96 -28.18
CA ALA A 53 26.89 -20.27 -28.22
C ALA A 53 26.82 -20.97 -29.60
N GLY A 54 26.13 -20.39 -30.56
CA GLY A 54 26.05 -20.86 -31.95
C GLY A 54 24.74 -21.54 -32.34
N THR A 55 24.58 -21.80 -33.64
CA THR A 55 23.31 -22.25 -34.24
C THR A 55 22.80 -23.58 -33.70
N ALA A 56 23.70 -24.52 -33.39
CA ALA A 56 23.32 -25.82 -32.82
C ALA A 56 22.72 -25.69 -31.41
N ALA A 57 23.30 -24.83 -30.56
CA ALA A 57 22.78 -24.55 -29.21
C ALA A 57 21.45 -23.77 -29.26
N ALA A 58 21.32 -22.83 -30.20
CA ALA A 58 20.10 -22.07 -30.42
C ALA A 58 18.92 -22.97 -30.85
N LEU A 59 19.15 -23.95 -31.73
CA LEU A 59 18.13 -24.90 -32.18
C LEU A 59 17.75 -25.93 -31.11
N GLY A 60 18.68 -26.27 -30.20
CA GLY A 60 18.43 -27.16 -29.07
C GLY A 60 17.78 -26.49 -27.86
N PHE A 61 17.69 -25.16 -27.82
CA PHE A 61 17.15 -24.43 -26.67
C PHE A 61 15.62 -24.52 -26.62
N ASN A 62 15.09 -25.15 -25.57
CA ASN A 62 13.65 -25.30 -25.38
C ASN A 62 13.01 -23.99 -24.86
N TYR A 63 12.58 -23.14 -25.80
CA TYR A 63 11.89 -21.89 -25.48
C TYR A 63 10.41 -22.07 -25.10
N MET A 64 9.82 -23.23 -25.37
CA MET A 64 8.40 -23.50 -25.13
C MET A 64 8.08 -23.65 -23.65
N LEU A 65 8.91 -24.37 -22.88
CA LEU A 65 8.67 -24.59 -21.45
C LEU A 65 8.68 -23.27 -20.64
N PRO A 66 9.69 -22.38 -20.77
CA PRO A 66 9.69 -21.12 -20.06
C PRO A 66 8.55 -20.19 -20.51
N SER A 67 8.25 -20.16 -21.81
CA SER A 67 7.16 -19.35 -22.37
C SER A 67 5.78 -19.76 -21.82
N ALA A 68 5.51 -21.07 -21.76
CA ALA A 68 4.29 -21.60 -21.16
C ALA A 68 4.20 -21.26 -19.66
N GLY A 69 5.31 -21.39 -18.92
CA GLY A 69 5.39 -21.02 -17.52
C GLY A 69 5.10 -19.54 -17.26
N ILE A 70 5.73 -18.64 -18.01
CA ILE A 70 5.50 -17.20 -17.92
C ILE A 70 4.04 -16.86 -18.20
N ARG A 71 3.43 -17.49 -19.23
CA ARG A 71 2.02 -17.28 -19.56
C ARG A 71 1.08 -17.75 -18.46
N LEU A 72 1.31 -18.94 -17.90
CA LEU A 72 0.53 -19.47 -16.78
C LEU A 72 0.62 -18.54 -15.56
N LEU A 73 1.83 -18.09 -15.21
CA LEU A 73 2.06 -17.16 -14.10
C LEU A 73 1.38 -15.80 -14.34
N ALA A 74 1.39 -15.31 -15.58
CA ALA A 74 0.71 -14.06 -15.93
C ALA A 74 -0.81 -14.17 -15.75
N ILE A 75 -1.41 -15.28 -16.17
CA ILE A 75 -2.84 -15.57 -15.97
C ILE A 75 -3.14 -15.71 -14.48
N LEU A 76 -2.34 -16.49 -13.75
CA LEU A 76 -2.51 -16.70 -12.31
C LEU A 76 -2.41 -15.39 -11.52
N ARG A 77 -1.46 -14.53 -11.86
CA ARG A 77 -1.32 -13.19 -11.27
C ARG A 77 -2.56 -12.32 -11.53
N THR A 78 -3.10 -12.38 -12.75
CA THR A 78 -4.26 -11.57 -13.14
C THR A 78 -5.54 -12.07 -12.46
N ALA A 79 -5.77 -13.38 -12.47
CA ALA A 79 -6.88 -14.02 -11.79
C ALA A 79 -6.80 -13.84 -10.27
N GLY A 80 -5.60 -13.95 -9.69
CA GLY A 80 -5.34 -13.69 -8.28
C GLY A 80 -5.68 -12.25 -7.89
N ARG A 81 -5.24 -11.25 -8.67
CA ARG A 81 -5.58 -9.84 -8.42
C ARG A 81 -7.07 -9.58 -8.51
N TYR A 82 -7.76 -10.22 -9.45
CA TYR A 82 -9.21 -10.13 -9.55
C TYR A 82 -9.89 -10.72 -8.31
N GLY A 83 -9.45 -11.91 -7.86
CA GLY A 83 -9.96 -12.55 -6.64
C GLY A 83 -9.69 -11.74 -5.38
N GLU A 84 -8.50 -11.14 -5.26
CA GLU A 84 -8.13 -10.24 -4.17
C GLU A 84 -9.07 -9.02 -4.13
N ARG A 85 -9.25 -8.34 -5.27
CA ARG A 85 -10.15 -7.18 -5.37
C ARG A 85 -11.60 -7.54 -5.07
N LEU A 86 -12.08 -8.67 -5.56
CA LEU A 86 -13.44 -9.13 -5.30
C LEU A 86 -13.64 -9.41 -3.81
N ALA A 87 -12.73 -10.15 -3.19
CA ALA A 87 -12.80 -10.45 -1.76
C ALA A 87 -12.68 -9.19 -0.89
N ALA A 88 -11.83 -8.23 -1.29
CA ALA A 88 -11.69 -6.95 -0.61
C ALA A 88 -12.97 -6.11 -0.73
N HIS A 89 -13.55 -5.99 -1.92
CA HIS A 89 -14.79 -5.25 -2.13
C HIS A 89 -15.99 -5.88 -1.43
N ASP A 90 -16.11 -7.21 -1.43
CA ASP A 90 -17.17 -7.90 -0.70
C ASP A 90 -17.08 -7.59 0.82
N ALA A 91 -15.86 -7.56 1.36
CA ALA A 91 -15.63 -7.17 2.75
C ALA A 91 -15.98 -5.70 3.00
N ALA A 92 -15.55 -4.80 2.11
CA ALA A 92 -15.79 -3.37 2.19
C ALA A 92 -17.28 -3.01 2.12
N PHE A 93 -17.98 -3.48 1.08
CA PHE A 93 -19.41 -3.25 0.91
C PHE A 93 -20.24 -3.90 2.01
N GLY A 94 -19.84 -5.10 2.45
CA GLY A 94 -20.46 -5.72 3.61
C GLY A 94 -20.34 -4.88 4.88
N ALA A 95 -19.18 -4.29 5.13
CA ALA A 95 -18.98 -3.39 6.27
C ALA A 95 -19.81 -2.10 6.13
N LEU A 96 -19.79 -1.46 4.95
CA LEU A 96 -20.58 -0.27 4.65
C LEU A 96 -22.09 -0.49 4.86
N ALA A 97 -22.61 -1.64 4.42
CA ALA A 97 -24.02 -2.00 4.56
C ALA A 97 -24.46 -2.18 6.02
N ARG A 98 -23.54 -2.46 6.95
CA ARG A 98 -23.83 -2.60 8.39
C ARG A 98 -23.58 -1.31 9.17
N ILE A 99 -22.48 -0.63 8.87
CA ILE A 99 -22.04 0.56 9.62
C ILE A 99 -22.93 1.76 9.32
N ARG A 100 -23.30 2.01 8.06
CA ARG A 100 -24.11 3.18 7.69
C ARG A 100 -25.49 3.20 8.38
N PRO A 101 -26.28 2.09 8.37
CA PRO A 101 -27.54 2.07 9.09
C PRO A 101 -27.37 2.18 10.61
N ALA A 102 -26.32 1.56 11.18
CA ALA A 102 -26.05 1.63 12.61
C ALA A 102 -25.69 3.05 13.06
N LEU A 103 -24.85 3.77 12.31
CA LEU A 103 -24.52 5.17 12.55
C LEU A 103 -25.75 6.06 12.41
N PHE A 104 -26.56 5.85 11.38
CA PHE A 104 -27.81 6.61 11.18
C PHE A 104 -28.79 6.39 12.33
N LEU A 105 -29.04 5.13 12.73
CA LEU A 105 -29.91 4.81 13.85
C LEU A 105 -29.37 5.32 15.19
N GLY A 106 -28.04 5.29 15.37
CA GLY A 106 -27.38 5.86 16.54
C GLY A 106 -27.55 7.37 16.64
N LEU A 107 -27.45 8.09 15.53
CA LEU A 107 -27.72 9.53 15.47
C LEU A 107 -29.22 9.83 15.66
N ALA A 108 -30.10 9.05 15.04
CA ALA A 108 -31.54 9.26 15.11
C ALA A 108 -32.15 8.91 16.48
N ARG A 109 -31.55 7.98 17.23
CA ARG A 109 -32.00 7.56 18.57
C ARG A 109 -31.17 8.17 19.71
N GLY A 110 -30.11 8.91 19.39
CA GLY A 110 -29.24 9.54 20.37
C GLY A 110 -29.91 10.72 21.09
N PRO A 111 -29.33 11.19 22.21
CA PRO A 111 -29.83 12.38 22.90
C PRO A 111 -29.85 13.58 21.95
N ALA A 112 -30.95 14.34 21.94
CA ALA A 112 -31.15 15.46 21.03
C ALA A 112 -30.00 16.49 21.10
N GLU A 113 -29.40 16.69 22.28
CA GLU A 113 -28.24 17.56 22.47
C GLU A 113 -27.02 17.18 21.62
N GLN A 114 -26.73 15.88 21.47
CA GLN A 114 -25.59 15.40 20.67
C GLN A 114 -25.90 15.44 19.17
N ALA A 115 -27.15 15.23 18.79
CA ALA A 115 -27.60 15.31 17.40
C ALA A 115 -27.64 16.77 16.90
N LEU A 116 -28.07 17.70 17.75
CA LEU A 116 -28.14 19.14 17.46
C LEU A 116 -26.76 19.82 17.51
N ALA A 117 -25.79 19.25 18.24
CA ALA A 117 -24.42 19.74 18.28
C ALA A 117 -23.60 19.45 17.00
N LEU A 118 -24.09 18.58 16.11
CA LEU A 118 -23.42 18.25 14.85
C LEU A 118 -24.05 19.05 13.70
N THR A 119 -23.22 19.75 12.92
CA THR A 119 -23.71 20.34 11.66
C THR A 119 -24.05 19.25 10.65
N GLN A 120 -25.00 19.51 9.74
CA GLN A 120 -25.38 18.55 8.68
C GLN A 120 -24.18 18.06 7.86
N GLY A 121 -23.21 18.94 7.63
CA GLY A 121 -21.93 18.61 6.97
C GLY A 121 -21.06 17.65 7.79
N GLN A 122 -20.96 17.84 9.11
CA GLN A 122 -20.19 16.95 10.00
C GLN A 122 -20.84 15.55 10.13
N ALA A 123 -22.17 15.49 10.23
CA ALA A 123 -22.89 14.22 10.26
C ALA A 123 -22.68 13.42 8.95
N THR A 124 -22.74 14.09 7.81
CA THR A 124 -22.50 13.47 6.50
C THR A 124 -21.05 13.02 6.34
N ALA A 125 -20.09 13.86 6.77
CA ALA A 125 -18.66 13.52 6.72
C ALA A 125 -18.35 12.26 7.55
N ARG A 126 -18.89 12.12 8.76
CA ARG A 126 -18.68 10.92 9.60
C ARG A 126 -19.30 9.65 9.01
N ILE A 127 -20.47 9.74 8.36
CA ILE A 127 -21.13 8.58 7.73
C ILE A 127 -20.40 8.12 6.45
N VAL A 128 -19.79 9.04 5.72
CA VAL A 128 -19.19 8.77 4.41
C VAL A 128 -17.67 8.58 4.48
N GLN A 129 -16.94 9.48 5.13
CA GLN A 129 -15.47 9.50 5.12
C GLN A 129 -14.86 8.50 6.12
N ASP A 130 -15.38 8.42 7.34
CA ASP A 130 -14.79 7.54 8.37
C ASP A 130 -14.97 6.05 8.03
N VAL A 131 -16.02 5.69 7.28
CA VAL A 131 -16.24 4.31 6.84
C VAL A 131 -15.28 3.90 5.71
N ALA A 132 -14.88 4.84 4.85
CA ALA A 132 -13.87 4.60 3.82
C ALA A 132 -12.47 4.35 4.43
N VAL A 133 -12.17 4.97 5.58
CA VAL A 133 -10.92 4.70 6.33
C VAL A 133 -10.89 3.26 6.86
N ILE A 134 -12.02 2.75 7.33
CA ILE A 134 -12.16 1.36 7.79
C ILE A 134 -11.92 0.38 6.62
N GLU A 135 -12.44 0.67 5.43
CA GLU A 135 -12.19 -0.12 4.21
C GLU A 135 -10.70 -0.20 3.86
N ALA A 136 -10.00 0.94 3.84
CA ALA A 136 -8.57 0.99 3.56
C ALA A 136 -7.74 0.18 4.58
N GLN A 137 -8.18 0.17 5.85
CA GLN A 137 -7.51 -0.61 6.89
C GLN A 137 -7.69 -2.13 6.72
N PHE A 138 -8.83 -2.59 6.18
CA PHE A 138 -9.04 -4.00 5.86
C PHE A 138 -8.17 -4.46 4.69
N VAL A 139 -7.98 -3.62 3.68
CA VAL A 139 -7.07 -3.90 2.55
C VAL A 139 -5.63 -4.04 3.04
N ARG A 140 -5.18 -3.15 3.93
CA ARG A 140 -3.82 -3.23 4.53
C ARG A 140 -3.56 -4.53 5.30
N LEU A 141 -4.57 -5.11 5.95
CA LEU A 141 -4.41 -6.38 6.66
C LEU A 141 -4.12 -7.56 5.72
N SER A 142 -4.59 -7.49 4.47
CA SER A 142 -4.36 -8.50 3.43
C SER A 142 -2.96 -8.39 2.81
N ALA A 143 -2.29 -7.24 2.94
CA ALA A 143 -0.96 -7.01 2.39
C ALA A 143 0.13 -7.85 3.09
N VAL A 144 0.02 -8.05 4.41
CA VAL A 144 1.01 -8.79 5.23
C VAL A 144 1.31 -10.20 4.69
N PRO A 145 0.31 -11.08 4.47
CA PRO A 145 0.57 -12.41 3.92
C PRO A 145 1.10 -12.36 2.48
N GLY A 146 0.72 -11.35 1.69
CA GLY A 146 1.30 -11.09 0.37
C GLY A 146 2.80 -10.82 0.46
N THR A 147 3.23 -9.95 1.39
CA THR A 147 4.65 -9.66 1.63
C THR A 147 5.41 -10.89 2.11
N ILE A 148 4.86 -11.69 3.03
CA ILE A 148 5.50 -12.94 3.46
C ILE A 148 5.71 -13.89 2.28
N ALA A 149 4.70 -14.04 1.42
CA ALA A 149 4.78 -14.84 0.20
C ALA A 149 5.80 -14.29 -0.80
N ALA A 150 5.90 -12.97 -0.97
CA ALA A 150 6.92 -12.33 -1.81
C ALA A 150 8.33 -12.64 -1.28
N VAL A 151 8.56 -12.45 0.03
CA VAL A 151 9.85 -12.73 0.69
C VAL A 151 10.22 -14.20 0.58
N ALA A 152 9.28 -15.11 0.86
CA ALA A 152 9.53 -16.53 0.79
C ALA A 152 9.87 -17.00 -0.64
N SER A 153 9.11 -16.55 -1.65
CA SER A 153 9.36 -16.89 -3.05
C SER A 153 10.66 -16.27 -3.58
N GLY A 154 10.94 -15.02 -3.21
CA GLY A 154 12.18 -14.33 -3.53
C GLY A 154 13.42 -15.01 -2.96
N MET A 155 13.35 -15.36 -1.67
CA MET A 155 14.42 -16.08 -0.98
C MET A 155 14.66 -17.45 -1.61
N LEU A 156 13.59 -18.19 -1.94
CA LEU A 156 13.70 -19.49 -2.59
C LEU A 156 14.36 -19.39 -3.98
N LEU A 157 13.96 -18.41 -4.78
CA LEU A 157 14.55 -18.19 -6.11
C LEU A 157 16.01 -17.74 -6.01
N CYS A 158 16.33 -16.84 -5.09
CA CYS A 158 17.71 -16.39 -4.89
C CYS A 158 18.61 -17.51 -4.35
N ALA A 159 18.07 -18.43 -3.56
CA ALA A 159 18.81 -19.61 -3.09
C ALA A 159 19.30 -20.51 -4.23
N LEU A 160 18.65 -20.47 -5.40
CA LEU A 160 19.13 -21.18 -6.61
C LEU A 160 20.46 -20.62 -7.14
N GLY A 161 20.73 -19.32 -6.91
CA GLY A 161 22.02 -18.69 -7.21
C GLY A 161 23.04 -18.80 -6.07
N GLY A 162 22.65 -19.40 -4.94
CA GLY A 162 23.47 -19.58 -3.74
C GLY A 162 22.86 -18.94 -2.48
N TRP A 163 23.43 -19.26 -1.32
CA TRP A 163 22.96 -18.71 -0.04
C TRP A 163 23.28 -17.22 0.14
N ALA A 164 24.37 -16.73 -0.45
CA ALA A 164 24.77 -15.32 -0.37
C ALA A 164 23.72 -14.35 -0.95
N PRO A 165 23.22 -14.51 -2.21
CA PRO A 165 22.18 -13.64 -2.73
C PRO A 165 20.86 -13.75 -1.96
N ALA A 166 20.49 -14.95 -1.47
CA ALA A 166 19.30 -15.13 -0.64
C ALA A 166 19.38 -14.34 0.68
N LEU A 167 20.54 -14.39 1.36
CA LEU A 167 20.77 -13.64 2.59
C LEU A 167 20.78 -12.14 2.33
N ALA A 168 21.36 -11.69 1.21
CA ALA A 168 21.38 -10.28 0.83
C ALA A 168 19.96 -9.72 0.63
N VAL A 169 19.08 -10.45 -0.06
CA VAL A 169 17.67 -10.05 -0.21
C VAL A 169 16.96 -9.98 1.14
N LEU A 170 17.16 -10.98 2.00
CA LEU A 170 16.57 -10.99 3.33
C LEU A 170 17.01 -9.78 4.17
N LEU A 171 18.30 -9.43 4.12
CA LEU A 171 18.84 -8.26 4.81
C LEU A 171 18.31 -6.95 4.23
N CYS A 172 18.18 -6.84 2.90
CA CYS A 172 17.58 -5.66 2.27
C CYS A 172 16.11 -5.48 2.67
N VAL A 173 15.34 -6.57 2.71
CA VAL A 173 13.94 -6.53 3.19
C VAL A 173 13.90 -6.12 4.66
N ALA A 174 14.73 -6.71 5.52
CA ALA A 174 14.77 -6.38 6.95
C ALA A 174 15.18 -4.91 7.17
N ALA A 175 16.17 -4.42 6.43
CA ALA A 175 16.58 -3.02 6.47
C ALA A 175 15.46 -2.09 6.01
N LEU A 176 14.74 -2.43 4.94
CA LEU A 176 13.60 -1.65 4.45
C LEU A 176 12.46 -1.60 5.46
N LEU A 177 12.12 -2.73 6.09
CA LEU A 177 11.10 -2.76 7.13
C LEU A 177 11.52 -1.96 8.38
N GLY A 178 12.81 -2.02 8.74
CA GLY A 178 13.36 -1.23 9.85
C GLY A 178 13.37 0.28 9.57
N THR A 179 13.76 0.69 8.36
CA THR A 179 13.67 2.10 7.96
C THR A 179 12.22 2.55 7.90
N ALA A 180 11.33 1.71 7.38
CA ALA A 180 9.90 2.00 7.35
C ALA A 180 9.28 2.25 8.72
N ASP A 181 9.58 1.41 9.72
CA ASP A 181 9.08 1.61 11.09
C ASP A 181 9.60 2.94 11.67
N TRP A 182 10.87 3.26 11.42
CA TRP A 182 11.45 4.52 11.86
C TRP A 182 10.82 5.74 11.17
N LEU A 183 10.60 5.67 9.85
CA LEU A 183 9.95 6.73 9.10
C LEU A 183 8.46 6.87 9.48
N ALA A 184 7.77 5.76 9.77
CA ALA A 184 6.37 5.78 10.18
C ALA A 184 6.19 6.56 11.48
N ARG A 185 7.06 6.34 12.47
CA ARG A 185 7.08 7.12 13.72
C ARG A 185 7.34 8.62 13.48
N ARG A 186 8.10 8.96 12.43
CA ARG A 186 8.33 10.36 12.04
C ARG A 186 7.16 10.98 11.29
N LEU A 187 6.29 10.18 10.67
CA LEU A 187 5.12 10.63 9.93
C LEU A 187 3.93 10.98 10.85
N ASP A 188 3.90 10.43 12.06
CA ASP A 188 2.83 10.65 13.04
C ASP A 188 2.60 12.13 13.39
N ALA A 189 3.67 12.89 13.63
CA ALA A 189 3.55 14.31 13.96
C ALA A 189 3.04 15.15 12.78
N PRO A 190 3.67 15.11 11.58
CA PRO A 190 3.16 15.79 10.39
C PRO A 190 1.73 15.38 10.02
N GLY A 191 1.38 14.09 10.15
CA GLY A 191 0.03 13.61 9.88
C GLY A 191 -1.02 14.23 10.81
N ARG A 192 -0.71 14.34 12.11
CA ARG A 192 -1.58 15.04 13.07
C ARG A 192 -1.67 16.54 12.77
N ASP A 193 -0.58 17.17 12.34
CA ASP A 193 -0.58 18.59 12.02
C ASP A 193 -1.43 18.90 10.78
N VAL A 194 -1.38 18.05 9.76
CA VAL A 194 -2.30 18.14 8.60
C VAL A 194 -3.75 17.99 9.04
N GLN A 195 -4.05 17.04 9.93
CA GLN A 195 -5.41 16.85 10.44
C GLN A 195 -5.90 18.07 11.24
N ARG A 196 -5.05 18.65 12.09
CA ARG A 196 -5.37 19.87 12.87
C ARG A 196 -5.54 21.09 11.96
N ALA A 197 -4.63 21.30 11.02
CA ALA A 197 -4.69 22.43 10.08
C ALA A 197 -5.91 22.34 9.17
N SER A 198 -6.28 21.12 8.72
CA SER A 198 -7.50 20.88 7.95
C SER A 198 -8.76 21.17 8.77
N GLY A 199 -8.77 20.79 10.05
CA GLY A 199 -9.85 21.15 10.99
C GLY A 199 -9.99 22.66 11.14
N ALA A 200 -8.89 23.36 11.47
CA ALA A 200 -8.87 24.81 11.63
C ALA A 200 -9.34 25.56 10.37
N LEU A 201 -8.96 25.08 9.18
CA LEU A 201 -9.42 25.67 7.92
C LEU A 201 -10.94 25.51 7.74
N LYS A 202 -11.50 24.33 8.06
CA LYS A 202 -12.95 24.09 7.99
C LYS A 202 -13.72 24.96 8.98
N ASP A 203 -13.21 25.11 10.20
CA ASP A 203 -13.82 25.95 11.23
C ASP A 203 -13.77 27.44 10.82
N ALA A 204 -12.65 27.90 10.25
CA ALA A 204 -12.52 29.26 9.72
C ALA A 204 -13.55 29.52 8.60
N PHE A 205 -13.66 28.60 7.63
CA PHE A 205 -14.67 28.72 6.56
C PHE A 205 -16.10 28.73 7.09
N ALA A 206 -16.43 27.86 8.06
CA ALA A 206 -17.76 27.84 8.66
C ALA A 206 -18.08 29.16 9.36
N SER A 207 -17.14 29.70 10.13
CA SER A 207 -17.34 30.98 10.84
C SER A 207 -17.57 32.16 9.89
N VAL A 208 -16.85 32.21 8.76
CA VAL A 208 -17.04 33.24 7.72
C VAL A 208 -18.37 33.06 7.00
N ALA A 209 -18.78 31.83 6.74
CA ALA A 209 -20.07 31.54 6.09
C ALA A 209 -21.25 31.95 6.99
N ASP A 210 -21.20 31.62 8.28
CA ASP A 210 -22.25 31.97 9.25
C ASP A 210 -22.36 33.48 9.44
N ALA A 211 -21.24 34.21 9.46
CA ALA A 211 -21.20 35.66 9.63
C ALA A 211 -21.23 36.45 8.30
N ALA A 212 -21.47 35.81 7.15
CA ALA A 212 -21.28 36.43 5.84
C ALA A 212 -22.13 37.70 5.61
N ALA A 213 -23.35 37.75 6.15
CA ALA A 213 -24.21 38.93 6.04
C ALA A 213 -23.65 40.12 6.84
N ASP A 214 -23.18 39.86 8.06
CA ASP A 214 -22.60 40.89 8.93
C ASP A 214 -21.26 41.38 8.37
N LEU A 215 -20.39 40.46 7.91
CA LEU A 215 -19.11 40.80 7.30
C LEU A 215 -19.27 41.69 6.06
N ARG A 216 -20.31 41.45 5.24
CA ARG A 216 -20.71 42.32 4.12
C ARG A 216 -21.20 43.67 4.57
N CYS A 217 -22.06 43.71 5.58
CA CYS A 217 -22.64 44.94 6.11
C CYS A 217 -21.56 45.90 6.63
N TYR A 218 -20.57 45.36 7.34
CA TYR A 218 -19.45 46.12 7.90
C TYR A 218 -18.26 46.29 6.94
N GLY A 219 -18.29 45.70 5.74
CA GLY A 219 -17.23 45.84 4.72
C GLY A 219 -15.88 45.21 5.12
N VAL A 220 -15.88 44.22 6.01
CA VAL A 220 -14.67 43.57 6.57
C VAL A 220 -14.38 42.19 5.96
N GLU A 221 -15.03 41.86 4.83
CA GLU A 221 -14.88 40.57 4.14
C GLU A 221 -13.43 40.24 3.78
N ALA A 222 -12.65 41.23 3.34
CA ALA A 222 -11.25 41.03 2.97
C ALA A 222 -10.39 40.59 4.17
N GLN A 223 -10.67 41.10 5.37
CA GLN A 223 -9.97 40.71 6.60
C GLN A 223 -10.35 39.29 7.02
N ALA A 224 -11.64 38.94 6.93
CA ALA A 224 -12.11 37.59 7.20
C ALA A 224 -11.52 36.57 6.21
N MET A 225 -11.42 36.92 4.93
CA MET A 225 -10.78 36.09 3.90
C MET A 225 -9.27 35.93 4.12
N ALA A 226 -8.58 36.97 4.59
CA ALA A 226 -7.16 36.86 4.95
C ALA A 226 -6.91 35.88 6.11
N ALA A 227 -7.83 35.79 7.07
CA ALA A 227 -7.74 34.81 8.16
C ALA A 227 -7.91 33.36 7.64
N VAL A 228 -8.82 33.14 6.70
CA VAL A 228 -9.00 31.85 6.01
C VAL A 228 -7.76 31.49 5.19
N ASP A 229 -7.20 32.46 4.46
CA ASP A 229 -5.98 32.26 3.66
C ASP A 229 -4.78 31.88 4.54
N THR A 230 -4.64 32.50 5.71
CA THR A 230 -3.62 32.11 6.70
C THR A 230 -3.76 30.65 7.14
N CYS A 231 -4.99 30.17 7.35
CA CYS A 231 -5.25 28.77 7.68
C CYS A 231 -4.95 27.84 6.48
N SER A 232 -5.23 28.29 5.26
CA SER A 232 -4.91 27.57 4.02
C SER A 232 -3.40 27.39 3.85
N LEU A 233 -2.62 28.45 4.07
CA LEU A 233 -1.16 28.41 4.01
C LEU A 233 -0.58 27.46 5.07
N ARG A 234 -1.10 27.48 6.30
CA ARG A 234 -0.70 26.52 7.35
C ARG A 234 -0.99 25.07 6.96
N LEU A 235 -2.14 24.80 6.33
CA LEU A 235 -2.44 23.47 5.81
C LEU A 235 -1.46 23.07 4.71
N ALA A 236 -1.14 23.98 3.79
CA ALA A 236 -0.17 23.73 2.73
C ALA A 236 1.23 23.44 3.28
N GLU A 237 1.68 24.17 4.32
CA GLU A 237 2.95 23.90 5.01
C GLU A 237 2.97 22.53 5.69
N ALA A 238 1.90 22.17 6.40
CA ALA A 238 1.77 20.86 7.02
C ALA A 238 1.79 19.73 5.97
N GLN A 239 1.09 19.91 4.85
CA GLN A 239 1.10 18.96 3.73
C GLN A 239 2.48 18.83 3.08
N ARG A 240 3.22 19.92 2.93
CA ARG A 240 4.61 19.87 2.43
C ARG A 240 5.53 19.12 3.40
N ALA A 241 5.40 19.34 4.71
CA ALA A 241 6.16 18.60 5.71
C ALA A 241 5.83 17.10 5.67
N GLN A 242 4.55 16.74 5.57
CA GLN A 242 4.11 15.35 5.41
C GLN A 242 4.66 14.73 4.11
N ALA A 243 4.56 15.43 2.99
CA ALA A 243 5.09 14.99 1.70
C ALA A 243 6.61 14.82 1.72
N GLY A 244 7.33 15.67 2.46
CA GLY A 244 8.78 15.53 2.66
C GLY A 244 9.15 14.20 3.33
N VAL A 245 8.41 13.79 4.37
CA VAL A 245 8.61 12.48 5.03
C VAL A 245 8.17 11.33 4.12
N ALA A 246 7.07 11.48 3.39
CA ALA A 246 6.63 10.48 2.40
C ALA A 246 7.65 10.28 1.25
N GLY A 247 8.31 11.35 0.81
CA GLY A 247 9.38 11.27 -0.19
C GLY A 247 10.58 10.45 0.27
N TRP A 248 10.88 10.43 1.58
CA TRP A 248 11.90 9.54 2.12
C TRP A 248 11.51 8.07 2.05
N PHE A 249 10.21 7.72 2.16
CA PHE A 249 9.75 6.35 1.93
C PHE A 249 9.97 5.92 0.48
N GLU A 250 9.63 6.79 -0.48
CA GLU A 250 9.83 6.52 -1.90
C GLU A 250 11.32 6.34 -2.23
N LEU A 251 12.18 7.20 -1.68
CA LEU A 251 13.62 7.09 -1.84
C LEU A 251 14.18 5.81 -1.22
N ALA A 252 13.74 5.46 0.00
CA ALA A 252 14.15 4.22 0.68
C ALA A 252 13.72 2.98 -0.12
N GLN A 253 12.51 2.97 -0.68
CA GLN A 253 12.03 1.88 -1.53
C GLN A 253 12.84 1.79 -2.83
N ALA A 254 13.07 2.91 -3.53
CA ALA A 254 13.83 2.94 -4.78
C ALA A 254 15.30 2.51 -4.59
N THR A 255 15.92 2.97 -3.51
CA THR A 255 17.29 2.56 -3.15
C THR A 255 17.35 1.09 -2.77
N ALA A 256 16.40 0.57 -1.98
CA ALA A 256 16.31 -0.85 -1.65
C ALA A 256 16.13 -1.72 -2.90
N LEU A 257 15.30 -1.32 -3.86
CA LEU A 257 15.13 -2.00 -5.15
C LEU A 257 16.46 -2.11 -5.90
N GLY A 258 17.18 -0.99 -6.05
CA GLY A 258 18.46 -0.94 -6.75
C GLY A 258 19.54 -1.75 -6.05
N VAL A 259 19.69 -1.59 -4.73
CA VAL A 259 20.70 -2.30 -3.93
C VAL A 259 20.42 -3.80 -3.93
N ALA A 260 19.19 -4.23 -3.70
CA ALA A 260 18.84 -5.65 -3.69
C ALA A 260 19.07 -6.30 -5.06
N GLY A 261 18.67 -5.63 -6.15
CA GLY A 261 18.87 -6.12 -7.51
C GLY A 261 20.35 -6.27 -7.87
N VAL A 262 21.17 -5.23 -7.60
CA VAL A 262 22.60 -5.26 -7.90
C VAL A 262 23.36 -6.24 -7.00
N ALA A 263 23.06 -6.25 -5.70
CA ALA A 263 23.68 -7.20 -4.76
C ALA A 263 23.37 -8.65 -5.15
N ALA A 264 22.09 -8.96 -5.45
CA ALA A 264 21.72 -10.31 -5.87
C ALA A 264 22.37 -10.69 -7.21
N LEU A 265 22.48 -9.77 -8.16
CA LEU A 265 23.18 -10.00 -9.44
C LEU A 265 24.66 -10.34 -9.22
N LEU A 266 25.38 -9.52 -8.45
CA LEU A 266 26.82 -9.69 -8.23
C LEU A 266 27.13 -10.95 -7.42
N LEU A 267 26.33 -11.24 -6.40
CA LEU A 267 26.52 -12.41 -5.55
C LEU A 267 26.14 -13.72 -6.24
N ALA A 268 25.21 -13.69 -7.20
CA ALA A 268 24.83 -14.84 -8.01
C ALA A 268 25.62 -14.96 -9.33
N ALA A 269 26.46 -13.99 -9.68
CA ALA A 269 27.34 -14.02 -10.86
C ALA A 269 28.13 -15.33 -11.03
N PRO A 270 28.75 -15.92 -9.98
CA PRO A 270 29.50 -17.17 -10.12
C PRO A 270 28.62 -18.40 -10.44
N ALA A 271 27.30 -18.34 -10.18
CA ALA A 271 26.36 -19.40 -10.55
C ALA A 271 26.00 -19.39 -12.04
N GLY A 272 26.41 -18.35 -12.78
CA GLY A 272 26.18 -18.18 -14.21
C GLY A 272 25.20 -17.06 -14.53
N GLY A 273 25.38 -16.44 -15.71
CA GLY A 273 24.61 -15.28 -16.16
C GLY A 273 23.08 -15.43 -16.03
N PRO A 274 22.49 -16.58 -16.42
CA PRO A 274 21.05 -16.78 -16.30
C PRO A 274 20.53 -16.83 -14.86
N LEU A 275 21.25 -17.50 -13.96
CA LEU A 275 20.88 -17.55 -12.55
C LEU A 275 21.10 -16.20 -11.87
N ALA A 276 22.13 -15.45 -12.27
CA ALA A 276 22.37 -14.11 -11.77
C ALA A 276 21.23 -13.15 -12.12
N ALA A 277 20.75 -13.18 -13.37
CA ALA A 277 19.60 -12.38 -13.80
C ALA A 277 18.29 -12.80 -13.12
N LEU A 278 18.10 -14.10 -12.89
CA LEU A 278 16.98 -14.61 -12.09
C LEU A 278 16.98 -14.02 -10.69
N CYS A 279 18.10 -14.09 -9.99
CA CYS A 279 18.24 -13.60 -8.62
C CYS A 279 18.04 -12.09 -8.56
N ALA A 280 18.63 -11.34 -9.49
CA ALA A 280 18.50 -9.89 -9.56
C ALA A 280 17.04 -9.44 -9.70
N LEU A 281 16.30 -10.01 -10.65
CA LEU A 281 14.91 -9.65 -10.88
C LEU A 281 13.97 -10.19 -9.81
N ALA A 282 14.23 -11.38 -9.26
CA ALA A 282 13.48 -11.89 -8.12
C ALA A 282 13.66 -10.99 -6.89
N ALA A 283 14.89 -10.53 -6.62
CA ALA A 283 15.19 -9.60 -5.52
C ALA A 283 14.42 -8.29 -5.66
N VAL A 284 14.45 -7.67 -6.85
CA VAL A 284 13.69 -6.44 -7.14
C VAL A 284 12.20 -6.65 -6.87
N MET A 285 11.60 -7.72 -7.40
CA MET A 285 10.17 -7.97 -7.20
C MET A 285 9.80 -8.31 -5.76
N THR A 286 10.73 -8.88 -5.00
CA THR A 286 10.54 -9.18 -3.58
C THR A 286 10.45 -7.90 -2.76
N ILE A 287 11.32 -6.93 -3.05
CA ILE A 287 11.28 -5.61 -2.42
C ILE A 287 9.99 -4.87 -2.79
N ASP A 288 9.57 -4.93 -4.07
CA ASP A 288 8.31 -4.31 -4.50
C ASP A 288 7.09 -4.95 -3.81
N GLY A 289 7.11 -6.27 -3.62
CA GLY A 289 6.09 -7.01 -2.86
C GLY A 289 6.01 -6.65 -1.37
N ALA A 290 7.02 -5.99 -0.81
CA ALA A 290 6.99 -5.44 0.55
C ALA A 290 6.40 -4.02 0.61
N SER A 291 6.32 -3.30 -0.53
CA SER A 291 5.82 -1.92 -0.61
C SER A 291 4.41 -1.72 -0.02
N PRO A 292 3.43 -2.62 -0.21
CA PRO A 292 2.08 -2.44 0.34
C PRO A 292 2.00 -2.39 1.87
N VAL A 293 3.02 -2.88 2.58
CA VAL A 293 3.09 -2.79 4.05
C VAL A 293 3.66 -1.43 4.50
N LEU A 294 4.37 -0.73 3.60
CA LEU A 294 5.01 0.56 3.84
C LEU A 294 4.06 1.75 3.70
N ARG A 295 2.98 1.59 2.93
CA ARG A 295 1.96 2.61 2.63
C ARG A 295 0.72 2.43 3.51
#